data_AF-A0A3B8JQ57-F1
#
_entry.id   AF-A0A3B8JQ57-F1
#
_cell.length_a   1.000
_cell.length_b   1.000
_cell.length_c   1.000
_cell.angle_alpha   90.00
_cell.angle_beta   90.00
_cell.angle_gamma   90.00
#
_symmetry.space_group_name_H-M   'P 1'
#
loop_
_entity.id
_entity.type
_entity.pdbx_description
1 polymer ?
#
loop_
_entity_poly.entity_id
_entity_poly.type
_entity_poly.pdbx_seq_one_letter_code
_entity_poly.pdbx_strand_id
1 'polypeptide(L)'
;MKSINISLPDAMRSYVEEQVAQGGYSTVSEYFRELIRLDQKRKAQERLETLLLEGLESGEATEITATDWEDIRQAVRSRLARPSQANGQD
;
A
#
# COMPACT_ATOMS: atom_id res chain seq x y z
N MET A 1 18.70 -5.04 -12.76
CA MET A 1 17.49 -5.66 -12.16
C MET A 1 17.88 -6.99 -11.54
N LYS A 2 17.21 -7.42 -10.46
CA LYS A 2 17.29 -8.81 -9.98
C LYS A 2 16.25 -9.66 -10.72
N SER A 3 16.59 -10.90 -11.06
CA SER A 3 15.70 -11.84 -11.75
C SER A 3 14.90 -12.67 -10.74
N ILE A 4 13.64 -12.97 -11.09
CA ILE A 4 12.80 -13.96 -10.40
C ILE A 4 12.45 -15.02 -11.43
N ASN A 5 12.70 -16.29 -11.12
CA ASN A 5 12.32 -17.42 -11.97
C ASN A 5 11.04 -18.04 -11.41
N ILE A 6 10.05 -18.25 -12.28
CA ILE A 6 8.74 -18.76 -11.91
C ILE A 6 8.39 -19.88 -12.89
N SER A 7 8.10 -21.06 -12.37
CA SER A 7 7.56 -22.17 -13.16
C SER A 7 6.04 -22.08 -13.18
N LEU A 8 5.45 -22.16 -14.37
CA LEU A 8 4.01 -22.10 -14.58
C LEU A 8 3.53 -23.39 -15.26
N PRO A 9 2.35 -23.94 -14.90
CA PRO A 9 1.68 -24.95 -15.69
C PRO A 9 1.40 -24.44 -17.12
N ASP A 10 1.36 -25.35 -18.10
CA ASP A 10 1.21 -25.01 -19.52
C ASP A 10 -0.01 -24.14 -19.83
N ALA A 11 -1.13 -24.39 -19.15
CA ALA A 11 -2.34 -23.59 -19.27
C ALA A 11 -2.14 -22.12 -18.83
N MET A 12 -1.43 -21.90 -17.72
CA MET A 12 -1.12 -20.55 -17.23
C MET A 12 -0.11 -19.85 -18.15
N ARG A 13 0.86 -20.59 -18.68
CA ARG A 13 1.82 -20.07 -19.65
C ARG A 13 1.11 -19.58 -20.91
N SER A 14 0.24 -20.41 -21.48
CA SER A 14 -0.52 -20.08 -22.70
C SER A 14 -1.38 -18.84 -22.49
N TYR A 15 -2.05 -18.74 -21.34
CA TYR A 15 -2.81 -17.55 -20.97
C TYR A 15 -1.93 -16.29 -20.93
N VAL A 16 -0.76 -16.36 -20.29
CA VAL A 16 0.16 -15.22 -20.21
C VAL A 16 0.67 -14.81 -21.60
N GLU A 17 1.00 -15.77 -22.46
CA GLU A 17 1.44 -15.52 -23.84
C GLU A 17 0.34 -14.83 -24.66
N GLU A 18 -0.92 -15.25 -24.50
CA GLU A 18 -2.07 -14.59 -25.12
C GLU A 18 -2.27 -13.16 -24.60
N GLN A 19 -2.18 -12.93 -23.28
CA GLN A 19 -2.28 -11.59 -22.70
C GLN A 19 -1.17 -10.65 -23.20
N VAL A 20 0.05 -11.16 -23.39
CA VAL A 20 1.14 -10.38 -23.98
C VAL A 20 0.83 -10.02 -25.43
N ALA A 21 0.36 -10.99 -26.23
CA ALA A 21 0.03 -10.79 -27.64
C ALA A 21 -1.12 -9.79 -27.85
N GLN A 22 -2.14 -9.83 -26.99
CA GLN A 22 -3.33 -8.97 -27.10
C GLN A 22 -3.16 -7.62 -26.39
N GLY A 23 -2.46 -7.59 -25.26
CA GLY A 23 -2.36 -6.45 -24.36
C GLY A 23 -1.33 -5.40 -24.74
N GLY A 24 -0.66 -5.55 -25.89
CA GLY A 24 0.37 -4.61 -26.36
C GLY A 24 1.67 -4.66 -25.54
N TYR A 25 1.88 -5.71 -24.75
CA TYR A 25 3.11 -5.91 -23.99
C TYR A 25 4.21 -6.46 -24.91
N SER A 26 5.43 -5.98 -24.73
CA SER A 26 6.58 -6.47 -25.52
C SER A 26 7.19 -7.73 -24.94
N THR A 27 6.98 -8.01 -23.64
CA THR A 27 7.53 -9.19 -22.95
C THR A 27 6.62 -9.70 -21.83
N VAL A 28 6.74 -10.98 -21.50
CA VAL A 28 6.12 -11.58 -20.31
C VAL A 28 6.52 -10.84 -19.03
N SER A 29 7.78 -10.46 -18.89
CA SER A 29 8.23 -9.70 -17.70
C SER A 29 7.57 -8.33 -17.58
N GLU A 30 7.20 -7.69 -18.68
CA GLU A 30 6.46 -6.43 -18.66
C GLU A 30 5.05 -6.64 -18.13
N TYR A 31 4.34 -7.63 -18.66
CA TYR A 31 3.02 -8.02 -18.17
C TYR A 31 3.02 -8.32 -16.65
N PHE A 32 3.98 -9.12 -16.18
CA PHE A 32 4.09 -9.42 -14.74
C PHE A 32 4.39 -8.18 -13.88
N ARG A 33 5.24 -7.26 -14.35
CA ARG A 33 5.48 -6.00 -13.61
C ARG A 33 4.21 -5.18 -13.49
N GLU A 34 3.39 -5.15 -14.53
CA GLU A 34 2.12 -4.45 -14.49
C GLU A 34 1.13 -5.10 -13.54
N LEU A 35 1.01 -6.43 -13.57
CA LEU A 35 0.20 -7.16 -12.58
C LEU A 35 0.63 -6.86 -11.13
N ILE A 36 1.93 -6.73 -10.86
CA ILE A 36 2.43 -6.36 -9.53
C ILE A 36 1.98 -4.94 -9.16
N ARG A 37 2.05 -3.97 -10.08
CA ARG A 37 1.57 -2.60 -9.82
C ARG A 37 0.06 -2.57 -9.58
N LEU A 38 -0.70 -3.33 -10.34
CA LEU A 38 -2.15 -3.46 -10.16
C LEU A 38 -2.48 -4.09 -8.80
N ASP A 39 -1.76 -5.13 -8.38
CA ASP A 39 -1.92 -5.73 -7.04
C ASP A 39 -1.58 -4.72 -5.92
N GLN A 40 -0.49 -3.97 -6.06
CA GLN A 40 -0.12 -2.91 -5.11
C GLN A 40 -1.20 -1.83 -5.02
N LYS A 41 -1.74 -1.39 -6.16
CA LYS A 41 -2.83 -0.40 -6.21
C LYS A 41 -4.08 -0.94 -5.53
N ARG A 42 -4.46 -2.19 -5.79
CA ARG A 42 -5.61 -2.84 -5.15
C ARG A 42 -5.43 -2.89 -3.63
N LYS A 43 -4.27 -3.34 -3.15
CA LYS A 43 -3.99 -3.39 -1.70
C LYS A 43 -3.98 -2.01 -1.04
N ALA A 44 -3.47 -0.99 -1.75
CA ALA A 44 -3.53 0.37 -1.26
C ALA A 44 -4.97 0.90 -1.15
N GLN A 45 -5.82 0.55 -2.12
CA GLN A 45 -7.24 0.87 -2.10
C GLN A 45 -7.96 0.16 -0.95
N GLU A 46 -7.75 -1.15 -0.78
CA GLU A 46 -8.33 -1.93 0.33
C GLU A 46 -7.92 -1.33 1.69
N ARG A 47 -6.66 -0.93 1.85
CA ARG A 47 -6.19 -0.26 3.07
C ARG A 47 -6.87 1.09 3.30
N LEU A 48 -7.05 1.89 2.24
CA LEU A 48 -7.75 3.17 2.35
C LEU A 48 -9.21 2.97 2.80
N GLU A 49 -9.89 1.98 2.22
CA GLU A 49 -11.27 1.65 2.60
C GLU A 49 -11.37 1.23 4.06
N THR A 50 -10.44 0.40 4.56
CA THR A 50 -10.37 0.07 5.99
C THR A 50 -10.23 1.32 6.86
N LEU A 51 -9.31 2.23 6.53
CA LEU A 51 -9.10 3.46 7.31
C LEU A 51 -10.32 4.40 7.27
N LEU A 52 -11.04 4.44 6.15
CA LEU A 52 -12.28 5.22 6.05
C LEU A 52 -13.37 4.63 6.93
N LEU A 53 -13.51 3.30 6.96
CA LEU A 53 -14.45 2.62 7.86
C LEU A 53 -14.11 2.87 9.32
N GLU A 54 -12.83 2.75 9.71
CA GLU A 54 -12.36 3.10 11.05
C GLU A 54 -12.71 4.56 11.41
N GLY A 55 -12.57 5.49 10.46
CA GLY A 55 -12.97 6.89 10.63
C GLY A 55 -14.48 7.06 10.84
N LEU A 56 -15.31 6.36 10.07
CA LEU A 56 -16.77 6.39 10.21
C LEU A 56 -17.22 5.79 11.55
N GLU A 57 -16.52 4.78 12.04
CA GLU A 57 -16.79 4.11 13.32
C GLU A 57 -16.17 4.85 14.53
N SER A 58 -15.36 5.89 14.31
CA SER A 58 -14.60 6.61 15.35
C SER A 58 -15.45 7.53 16.23
N GLY A 59 -16.74 7.68 15.92
CA GLY A 59 -17.69 8.49 16.67
C GLY A 59 -18.30 9.62 15.82
N GLU A 60 -19.07 10.50 16.46
CA GLU A 60 -19.67 11.64 15.78
C GLU A 60 -18.60 12.66 15.38
N ALA A 61 -18.68 13.12 14.12
CA ALA A 61 -17.79 14.16 13.63
C ALA A 61 -18.09 15.49 14.34
N THR A 62 -17.05 16.13 14.88
CA THR A 62 -17.10 17.47 15.46
C THR A 62 -16.37 18.48 14.58
N GLU A 63 -16.74 19.75 14.69
CA GLU A 63 -16.00 20.84 14.02
C GLU A 63 -14.58 20.94 14.60
N ILE A 64 -13.58 21.07 13.72
CA ILE A 64 -12.19 21.23 14.14
C ILE A 64 -11.92 22.69 14.51
N THR A 65 -11.58 22.94 15.78
CA THR A 65 -11.33 24.28 16.30
C THR A 65 -9.84 24.65 16.25
N ALA A 66 -9.54 25.93 16.45
CA ALA A 66 -8.15 26.39 16.55
C ALA A 66 -7.40 25.77 17.74
N THR A 67 -8.12 25.48 18.83
CA THR A 67 -7.56 24.80 20.01
C THR A 67 -7.19 23.35 19.69
N ASP A 68 -8.08 22.61 19.02
CA ASP A 68 -7.81 21.22 18.61
C ASP A 68 -6.53 21.14 17.76
N TRP A 69 -6.36 22.08 16.83
CA TRP A 69 -5.15 22.16 16.02
C TRP A 69 -3.89 22.42 16.83
N GLU A 70 -3.96 23.25 17.87
CA GLU A 70 -2.82 23.51 18.74
C GLU A 70 -2.48 22.29 19.59
N ASP A 71 -3.50 21.62 20.14
CA ASP A 71 -3.34 20.39 20.92
C ASP A 71 -2.71 19.28 20.07
N ILE A 72 -3.15 19.09 18.83
CA ILE A 72 -2.56 18.13 17.88
C ILE A 72 -1.08 18.45 17.64
N ARG A 73 -0.72 19.72 17.38
CA ARG A 73 0.68 20.13 17.15
C ARG A 73 1.54 19.91 18.39
N GLN A 74 1.04 20.25 19.57
CA GLN A 74 1.74 20.05 20.84
C GLN A 74 1.96 18.56 21.12
N ALA A 75 0.96 17.71 20.85
CA ALA A 75 1.09 16.26 20.98
C ALA A 75 2.18 15.69 20.05
N VAL A 76 2.22 16.13 18.79
CA VAL A 76 3.27 15.71 17.84
C VAL A 76 4.65 16.17 18.30
N ARG A 77 4.81 17.44 18.69
CA ARG A 77 6.09 17.97 19.23
C ARG A 77 6.56 17.19 20.46
N SER A 78 5.64 16.85 21.36
CA SER A 78 5.94 16.09 22.59
C SER A 78 6.33 14.63 22.32
N ARG A 79 5.82 14.03 21.22
CA ARG A 79 6.25 12.70 20.77
C ARG A 79 7.64 12.73 20.16
N LEU A 80 7.95 13.76 19.36
CA LEU A 80 9.27 13.93 18.73
C LEU A 80 10.36 14.33 19.73
N ALA A 81 10.00 15.07 20.78
CA ALA A 81 10.94 15.49 21.83
C ALA A 81 11.29 14.37 22.83
N ARG A 82 10.53 13.26 22.84
CA ARG A 82 10.90 12.07 23.61
C ARG A 82 11.90 11.23 22.80
N PRO A 83 13.16 11.08 23.24
CA PRO A 83 14.09 10.16 22.60
C PRO A 83 13.52 8.74 22.69
N SER A 84 13.62 7.97 21.61
CA SER A 84 13.26 6.56 21.57
C SER A 84 14.14 5.76 22.53
N GLN A 85 13.70 5.57 23.78
CA GLN A 85 14.21 4.50 24.65
C GLN A 85 13.56 3.18 24.23
N ALA A 86 13.97 2.64 23.07
CA ALA A 86 13.74 1.25 22.68
C ALA A 86 14.53 0.93 21.40
N ASN A 87 15.79 0.51 21.57
CA ASN A 87 16.33 -0.73 20.97
C ASN A 87 17.84 -0.81 21.20
N GLY A 88 18.19 -1.41 22.34
CA GLY A 88 19.45 -2.11 22.55
C GLY A 88 19.12 -3.38 23.31
N GLN A 89 18.92 -4.48 22.58
CA GLN A 89 19.04 -5.89 22.99
C GLN A 89 18.43 -6.77 21.88
N ASP A 90 19.28 -7.18 20.93
CA ASP A 90 19.65 -8.57 20.63
C ASP A 90 20.60 -8.62 19.41
#